data_AF-A0AA42Y3F0-F1
#
_entry.id   AF-A0AA42Y3F0-F1
#
_cell.length_a   1.000
_cell.length_b   1.000
_cell.length_c   1.000
_cell.angle_alpha   90.00
_cell.angle_beta   90.00
_cell.angle_gamma   90.00
#
_symmetry.space_group_name_H-M   'P 1'
#
loop_
_entity.id
_entity.type
_entity.pdbx_description
1 polymer ?
#
loop_
_entity_poly.entity_id
_entity_poly.type
_entity_poly.pdbx_seq_one_letter_code
_entity_poly.pdbx_strand_id
1 'polypeptide(L)'
;MRRVLFPCVVMLACPLGSALGQVANLQPGERVRVTAPAYDLRRTPATFRAMRSGSLHLDFTRKRLDHGGVVVDSPAVAVPLAMVSRLEAPAGRRSNWDKGARAGALVGGGVGLLLGVAYAACDDSWVCPQSGGEKIGAVVVGAVAVGFAGGLVGTMIGALSSRDAWRDVPLGRARVAVHPTPDGFALGVAFRF
;
A
#
# COMPACT_ATOMS: atom_id res chain seq x y z
N MET A 1 -2.72 -58.73 -14.72
CA MET A 1 -2.36 -57.75 -13.68
C MET A 1 -2.78 -56.36 -14.15
N ARG A 2 -3.90 -55.83 -13.63
CA ARG A 2 -4.60 -54.65 -14.16
C ARG A 2 -4.39 -53.50 -13.16
N ARG A 3 -3.52 -52.53 -13.50
CA ARG A 3 -3.22 -51.37 -12.64
C ARG A 3 -4.34 -50.34 -12.80
N VAL A 4 -5.17 -50.19 -11.77
CA VAL A 4 -6.19 -49.13 -11.70
C VAL A 4 -5.53 -47.92 -11.04
N LEU A 5 -5.28 -46.88 -11.84
CA LEU A 5 -4.84 -45.56 -11.38
C LEU A 5 -6.04 -44.81 -10.81
N PHE A 6 -6.05 -44.60 -9.49
CA PHE A 6 -6.99 -43.75 -8.79
C PHE A 6 -6.60 -42.28 -9.04
N PRO A 7 -7.44 -41.43 -9.66
CA PRO A 7 -7.15 -40.01 -9.69
C PRO A 7 -7.50 -39.42 -8.32
N CYS A 8 -6.48 -39.01 -7.56
CA CYS A 8 -6.61 -38.12 -6.42
C CYS A 8 -7.13 -36.76 -6.90
N VAL A 9 -8.45 -36.61 -6.90
CA VAL A 9 -9.12 -35.33 -7.02
C VAL A 9 -8.85 -34.55 -5.74
N VAL A 10 -7.80 -33.73 -5.76
CA VAL A 10 -7.55 -32.73 -4.72
C VAL A 10 -8.64 -31.67 -4.89
N MET A 11 -9.69 -31.79 -4.06
CA MET A 11 -10.69 -30.74 -3.86
C MET A 11 -9.96 -29.49 -3.36
N LEU A 12 -9.67 -28.58 -4.28
CA LEU A 12 -9.28 -27.22 -3.98
C LEU A 12 -10.47 -26.56 -3.28
N ALA A 13 -10.48 -26.62 -1.94
CA ALA A 13 -11.37 -25.83 -1.12
C ALA A 13 -11.00 -24.36 -1.35
N CYS A 14 -11.64 -23.72 -2.32
CA CYS A 14 -11.62 -22.28 -2.46
C CYS A 14 -12.33 -21.75 -1.21
N PRO A 15 -11.65 -21.04 -0.28
CA PRO A 15 -12.38 -20.26 0.68
C PRO A 15 -13.08 -19.18 -0.15
N LEU A 16 -14.36 -19.39 -0.45
CA LEU A 16 -15.29 -18.32 -0.75
C LEU A 16 -15.37 -17.50 0.54
N GLY A 17 -14.34 -16.71 0.79
CA GLY A 17 -14.25 -15.78 1.89
C GLY A 17 -15.42 -14.83 1.74
N SER A 18 -16.38 -14.99 2.64
CA SER A 18 -17.59 -14.21 2.75
C SER A 18 -17.28 -12.71 2.66
N ALA A 19 -17.45 -12.12 1.48
CA ALA A 19 -17.50 -10.67 1.29
C ALA A 19 -18.87 -10.11 1.71
N LEU A 20 -19.46 -10.68 2.75
CA LEU A 20 -20.75 -10.29 3.28
C LEU A 20 -20.53 -9.19 4.32
N GLY A 21 -20.77 -7.95 3.89
CA GLY A 21 -21.24 -6.85 4.75
C GLY A 21 -20.52 -6.69 6.09
N GLN A 22 -19.19 -6.55 6.08
CA GLN A 22 -18.50 -6.08 7.27
C GLN A 22 -18.94 -4.63 7.51
N VAL A 23 -19.85 -4.44 8.47
CA VAL A 23 -20.09 -3.14 9.09
C VAL A 23 -18.71 -2.62 9.47
N ALA A 24 -18.34 -1.48 8.87
CA ALA A 24 -17.07 -0.80 9.11
C ALA A 24 -16.77 -0.74 10.62
N ASN A 25 -15.94 -1.66 11.12
CA ASN A 25 -15.52 -1.67 12.52
C ASN A 25 -14.43 -0.61 12.68
N LEU A 26 -14.87 0.66 12.65
CA LEU A 26 -14.03 1.81 12.97
C LEU A 26 -14.04 1.99 14.48
N GLN A 27 -12.86 2.06 15.08
CA GLN A 27 -12.74 2.30 16.51
C GLN A 27 -12.59 3.81 16.78
N PRO A 28 -13.28 4.36 17.80
CA PRO A 28 -13.00 5.73 18.25
C PRO A 28 -11.50 5.94 18.50
N GLY A 29 -10.96 7.05 18.01
CA GLY A 29 -9.53 7.36 18.02
C GLY A 29 -8.77 6.88 16.78
N GLU A 30 -9.39 6.13 15.87
CA GLU A 30 -8.74 5.65 14.66
C GLU A 30 -8.50 6.76 13.64
N ARG A 31 -7.32 6.79 13.03
CA ARG A 31 -6.98 7.75 11.98
C ARG A 31 -7.64 7.36 10.67
N VAL A 32 -8.51 8.22 10.15
CA VAL A 32 -9.22 7.99 8.88
C VAL A 32 -8.85 9.06 7.85
N ARG A 33 -9.12 8.78 6.58
CA ARG A 33 -9.16 9.80 5.52
C ARG A 33 -10.56 9.92 4.99
N VAL A 34 -11.05 11.15 4.96
CA VAL A 34 -12.39 11.45 4.48
C VAL A 34 -12.31 12.20 3.16
N THR A 35 -13.19 11.83 2.22
CA THR A 35 -13.42 12.58 1.00
C THR A 35 -14.87 13.03 0.97
N ALA A 36 -15.08 14.34 1.09
CA ALA A 36 -16.40 14.97 1.08
C ALA A 36 -16.32 16.22 0.20
N PRO A 37 -16.61 16.11 -1.11
CA PRO A 37 -16.46 17.21 -2.06
C PRO A 37 -17.26 18.46 -1.68
N ALA A 38 -18.44 18.29 -1.06
CA ALA A 38 -19.28 19.39 -0.61
C ALA A 38 -18.64 20.29 0.47
N TYR A 39 -17.60 19.78 1.15
CA TYR A 39 -16.84 20.51 2.17
C TYR A 39 -15.38 20.77 1.75
N ASP A 40 -15.07 20.58 0.46
CA ASP A 40 -13.71 20.62 -0.10
C ASP A 40 -12.69 19.72 0.63
N LEU A 41 -13.18 18.59 1.18
CA LEU A 41 -12.33 17.61 1.83
C LEU A 41 -11.87 16.57 0.78
N ARG A 42 -10.57 16.59 0.46
CA ARG A 42 -9.95 15.69 -0.53
C ARG A 42 -8.95 14.77 0.16
N ARG A 43 -9.37 13.55 0.50
CA ARG A 43 -8.55 12.57 1.25
C ARG A 43 -7.93 13.18 2.52
N THR A 44 -8.67 14.06 3.17
CA THR A 44 -8.19 14.82 4.33
C THR A 44 -8.05 13.87 5.54
N PRO A 45 -6.87 13.80 6.19
CA PRO A 45 -6.71 12.99 7.38
C PRO A 45 -7.49 13.59 8.56
N ALA A 46 -8.16 12.72 9.31
CA ALA A 46 -8.89 13.08 10.53
C ALA A 46 -8.86 11.90 11.51
N THR A 47 -9.29 12.13 12.74
CA THR A 47 -9.48 11.09 13.75
C THR A 47 -10.96 10.79 13.88
N PHE A 48 -11.35 9.54 13.71
CA PHE A 48 -12.74 9.11 13.89
C PHE A 48 -13.08 9.11 15.38
N ARG A 49 -14.15 9.80 15.77
CA ARG A 49 -14.58 9.87 17.17
C ARG A 49 -15.82 9.02 17.42
N ALA A 50 -16.84 9.21 16.59
CA ALA A 50 -18.09 8.46 16.69
C ALA A 50 -18.91 8.62 15.42
N MET A 51 -19.83 7.68 15.20
CA MET A 51 -20.91 7.82 14.24
C MET A 51 -22.21 8.01 15.01
N ARG A 52 -22.91 9.14 14.82
CA ARG A 52 -24.17 9.45 15.52
C ARG A 52 -25.17 10.02 14.53
N SER A 53 -26.42 9.58 14.58
CA SER A 53 -27.53 10.18 13.82
C SER A 53 -27.27 10.38 12.30
N GLY A 54 -26.50 9.51 11.66
CA GLY A 54 -26.19 9.65 10.24
C GLY A 54 -25.07 10.66 9.92
N SER A 55 -24.31 11.13 10.91
CA SER A 55 -23.10 11.91 10.74
C SER A 55 -21.87 11.20 11.31
N LEU A 56 -20.73 11.47 10.69
CA LEU A 56 -19.39 11.10 11.15
C LEU A 56 -18.83 12.28 11.95
N HIS A 57 -18.56 12.05 13.24
CA HIS A 57 -17.84 13.01 14.06
C HIS A 57 -16.34 12.75 13.92
N LEU A 58 -15.64 13.73 13.35
CA LEU A 58 -14.23 13.65 13.01
C LEU A 58 -13.47 14.80 13.65
N ASP A 59 -12.31 14.52 14.23
CA ASP A 59 -11.41 15.55 14.73
C ASP A 59 -10.34 15.83 13.67
N PHE A 60 -10.31 17.06 13.16
CA PHE A 60 -9.37 17.46 12.11
C PHE A 60 -8.15 18.14 12.72
N THR A 61 -6.98 17.52 12.63
CA THR A 61 -5.75 18.15 13.11
C THR A 61 -5.37 19.33 12.21
N ARG A 62 -5.45 20.55 12.74
CA ARG A 62 -4.94 21.76 12.11
C ARG A 62 -3.68 22.20 12.82
N LYS A 63 -2.61 22.42 12.06
CA LYS A 63 -1.39 23.06 12.56
C LYS A 63 -1.43 24.51 12.17
N ARG A 64 -1.42 25.41 13.15
CA ARG A 64 -1.31 26.85 12.95
C ARG A 64 0.05 27.32 13.46
N LEU A 65 0.69 28.20 12.70
CA LEU A 65 1.87 28.93 13.16
C LEU A 65 1.37 30.18 13.88
N ASP A 66 1.67 30.29 15.17
CA ASP A 66 1.48 31.50 15.96
C ASP A 66 2.85 32.08 16.35
N HIS A 67 2.87 33.34 16.79
CA HIS A 67 4.11 34.12 17.00
C HIS A 67 5.07 33.55 18.08
N GLY A 68 4.72 32.43 18.72
CA GLY A 68 5.55 31.71 19.70
C GLY A 68 5.71 30.21 19.44
N GLY A 69 5.25 29.68 18.30
CA GLY A 69 5.41 28.26 17.95
C GLY A 69 4.28 27.67 17.11
N VAL A 70 4.32 26.35 16.93
CA VAL A 70 3.28 25.59 16.23
C VAL A 70 2.19 25.19 17.23
N VAL A 71 1.00 25.77 17.09
CA VAL A 71 -0.19 25.36 17.85
C VAL A 71 -0.93 24.29 17.06
N VAL A 72 -1.24 23.17 17.70
CA VAL A 72 -2.02 22.07 17.12
C VAL A 72 -3.42 22.12 17.70
N ASP A 73 -4.39 22.44 16.84
CA ASP A 73 -5.82 22.40 17.19
C ASP A 73 -6.48 21.18 16.54
N SER A 74 -7.54 20.66 17.16
CA SER A 74 -8.29 19.50 16.68
C SER A 74 -9.79 19.73 16.83
N PRO A 75 -10.38 20.64 16.03
CA PRO A 75 -11.81 20.87 16.06
C PRO A 75 -12.58 19.61 15.69
N ALA A 76 -13.58 19.28 16.51
CA ALA A 76 -14.54 18.24 16.24
C ALA A 76 -15.58 18.75 15.24
N VAL A 77 -15.67 18.10 14.08
CA VAL A 77 -16.59 18.46 13.01
C VAL A 77 -17.51 17.28 12.72
N ALA A 78 -18.82 17.54 12.66
CA ALA A 78 -19.81 16.56 12.24
C ALA A 78 -20.01 16.65 10.72
N VAL A 79 -19.68 15.59 10.00
CA VAL A 79 -19.86 15.49 8.54
C VAL A 79 -21.01 14.51 8.26
N PRO A 80 -22.11 14.94 7.61
CA PRO A 80 -23.18 14.03 7.23
C PRO A 80 -22.68 12.89 6.35
N LEU A 81 -23.05 11.64 6.65
CA LEU A 81 -22.63 10.47 5.88
C LEU A 81 -23.01 10.57 4.40
N ALA A 82 -24.14 11.22 4.09
CA ALA A 82 -24.59 11.47 2.73
C ALA A 82 -23.61 12.33 1.92
N MET A 83 -22.84 13.19 2.58
CA MET A 83 -21.83 14.05 1.95
C MET A 83 -20.46 13.38 1.83
N VAL A 84 -20.28 12.20 2.45
CA VAL A 84 -19.02 11.46 2.39
C VAL A 84 -19.03 10.52 1.20
N SER A 85 -18.23 10.88 0.20
CA SER A 85 -18.05 10.09 -1.02
C SER A 85 -17.19 8.84 -0.79
N ARG A 86 -16.19 8.95 0.10
CA ARG A 86 -15.23 7.90 0.42
C ARG A 86 -14.70 8.09 1.84
N LEU A 87 -14.60 7.00 2.58
CA LEU A 87 -13.91 6.93 3.86
C LEU A 87 -12.84 5.85 3.76
N GLU A 88 -11.62 6.16 4.17
CA GLU A 88 -10.50 5.21 4.17
C GLU A 88 -9.96 5.06 5.60
N ALA A 89 -9.62 3.83 5.98
CA ALA A 89 -8.96 3.50 7.25
C ALA A 89 -7.53 2.98 6.99
N PRO A 90 -6.66 2.98 8.00
CA PRO A 90 -5.31 2.45 7.87
C PRO A 90 -5.39 0.94 7.63
N ALA A 91 -4.65 0.46 6.64
CA ALA A 91 -4.54 -0.96 6.29
C ALA A 91 -3.14 -1.52 6.57
N GLY A 92 -2.39 -0.85 7.46
CA GLY A 92 -0.99 -1.11 7.74
C GLY A 92 -0.04 -0.25 6.88
N ARG A 93 1.23 -0.65 6.85
CA ARG A 93 2.28 0.00 6.07
C ARG A 93 2.84 -0.98 5.05
N ARG A 94 3.01 -0.54 3.81
CA ARG A 94 3.78 -1.29 2.81
C ARG A 94 5.15 -0.66 2.68
N SER A 95 6.17 -1.49 2.85
CA SER A 95 7.56 -1.13 2.57
C SER A 95 7.77 -1.09 1.05
N ASN A 96 8.55 -0.11 0.56
CA ASN A 96 8.91 0.00 -0.86
C ASN A 96 10.31 -0.61 -1.12
N TRP A 97 10.69 -1.63 -0.36
CA TRP A 97 11.99 -2.30 -0.48
C TRP A 97 12.25 -2.80 -1.90
N ASP A 98 11.22 -3.28 -2.60
CA ASP A 98 11.29 -3.79 -3.97
C ASP A 98 11.63 -2.67 -4.97
N LYS A 99 11.00 -1.50 -4.83
CA LYS A 99 11.26 -0.32 -5.66
C LYS A 99 12.65 0.23 -5.37
N GLY A 100 13.04 0.29 -4.11
CA GLY A 100 14.39 0.69 -3.68
C GLY A 100 15.46 -0.24 -4.25
N ALA A 101 15.25 -1.56 -4.17
CA ALA A 101 16.15 -2.56 -4.73
C ALA A 101 16.38 -2.38 -6.22
N ARG A 102 15.28 -2.24 -6.98
CA ARG A 102 15.34 -2.08 -8.44
C ARG A 102 16.03 -0.78 -8.83
N ALA A 103 15.67 0.33 -8.19
CA ALA A 103 16.31 1.62 -8.47
C ALA A 103 17.81 1.58 -8.12
N GLY A 104 18.17 1.05 -6.96
CA GLY A 104 19.56 0.91 -6.53
C GLY A 104 20.38 -0.02 -7.43
N ALA A 105 19.80 -1.13 -7.87
CA ALA A 105 20.46 -2.07 -8.78
C ALA A 105 20.66 -1.47 -10.18
N LEU A 106 19.70 -0.71 -10.70
CA LEU A 106 19.84 -0.03 -11.99
C LEU A 106 20.91 1.06 -11.96
N VAL A 107 20.88 1.91 -10.93
CA VAL A 107 21.88 2.98 -10.76
C VAL A 107 23.27 2.36 -10.51
N GLY A 108 23.37 1.42 -9.58
CA GLY A 108 24.62 0.72 -9.27
C GLY A 108 25.17 -0.06 -10.46
N GLY A 109 24.31 -0.76 -11.21
CA GLY A 109 24.70 -1.51 -12.40
C GLY A 109 25.17 -0.60 -13.52
N GLY A 110 24.51 0.54 -13.74
CA GLY A 110 24.95 1.55 -14.69
C GLY A 110 26.32 2.14 -14.34
N VAL A 111 26.54 2.50 -13.07
CA VAL A 111 27.84 2.98 -12.59
C VAL A 111 28.91 1.89 -12.71
N GLY A 112 28.59 0.65 -12.32
CA GLY A 112 29.49 -0.50 -12.43
C GLY A 112 29.88 -0.81 -13.86
N LEU A 113 28.96 -0.68 -14.81
CA LEU A 113 29.22 -0.85 -16.23
C LEU A 113 30.16 0.23 -16.75
N LEU A 114 29.94 1.51 -16.40
CA LEU A 114 30.84 2.60 -16.78
C LEU A 114 32.25 2.41 -16.22
N LEU A 115 32.36 2.02 -14.95
CA LEU A 115 33.64 1.70 -14.32
C LEU A 115 34.32 0.50 -14.97
N GLY A 116 33.55 -0.55 -15.27
CA GLY A 116 34.05 -1.75 -15.96
C GLY A 116 34.54 -1.45 -17.37
N VAL A 117 33.84 -0.61 -18.13
CA VAL A 117 34.26 -0.16 -19.46
C VAL A 117 35.53 0.70 -19.37
N ALA A 118 35.58 1.64 -18.42
CA ALA A 118 36.78 2.46 -18.20
C ALA A 118 37.99 1.60 -17.83
N TYR A 119 37.80 0.55 -17.02
CA TYR A 119 38.83 -0.40 -16.64
C TYR A 119 39.28 -1.30 -17.80
N ALA A 120 38.34 -1.75 -18.66
CA ALA A 120 38.65 -2.57 -19.84
C ALA A 120 39.31 -1.76 -20.97
N ALA A 121 39.13 -0.43 -20.99
CA ALA A 121 39.74 0.50 -21.93
C ALA A 121 41.15 0.96 -21.49
N CYS A 122 41.62 0.54 -20.32
CA CYS A 122 43.00 0.75 -19.91
C CYS A 122 43.94 -0.18 -20.69
N ASP A 123 44.96 0.39 -21.31
CA ASP A 123 46.09 -0.35 -21.86
C ASP A 123 47.35 -0.03 -21.00
N ASP A 124 48.22 -1.03 -20.82
CA ASP A 124 49.53 -0.93 -20.15
C ASP A 124 49.58 -0.67 -18.63
N SER A 125 48.84 -1.46 -17.83
CA SER A 125 49.20 -1.65 -16.41
C SER A 125 49.00 -3.09 -15.94
N TRP A 126 49.71 -3.49 -14.88
CA TRP A 126 49.61 -4.84 -14.26
C TRP A 126 48.20 -5.15 -13.73
N VAL A 127 47.37 -4.13 -13.58
CA VAL A 127 45.99 -4.23 -13.11
C VAL A 127 45.02 -4.38 -14.30
N CYS A 128 45.42 -4.04 -15.53
CA CYS A 128 44.52 -3.99 -16.67
C CYS A 128 44.47 -5.35 -17.42
N PRO A 129 43.27 -5.82 -17.79
CA PRO A 129 43.08 -7.12 -18.45
C PRO A 129 43.74 -7.16 -19.84
N GLN A 130 44.59 -8.16 -20.07
CA GLN A 130 45.45 -8.24 -21.25
C GLN A 130 44.79 -8.98 -22.42
N SER A 131 43.79 -9.84 -22.15
CA SER A 131 43.07 -10.58 -23.19
C SER A 131 41.61 -10.10 -23.37
N GLY A 132 41.07 -10.26 -24.57
CA GLY A 132 39.69 -9.86 -24.89
C GLY A 132 38.62 -10.55 -24.03
N GLY A 133 38.86 -11.78 -23.59
CA GLY A 133 37.98 -12.51 -22.68
C GLY A 133 37.99 -11.93 -21.26
N GLU A 134 39.15 -11.51 -20.76
CA GLU A 134 39.28 -10.85 -19.45
C GLU A 134 38.68 -9.44 -19.45
N LYS A 135 38.74 -8.71 -20.57
CA LYS A 135 38.08 -7.41 -20.74
C LYS A 135 36.56 -7.52 -20.58
N ILE A 136 35.94 -8.51 -21.25
CA ILE A 136 34.49 -8.77 -21.11
C ILE A 136 34.16 -9.23 -19.68
N GLY A 137 34.98 -10.10 -19.10
CA GLY A 137 34.83 -10.56 -17.71
C GLY A 137 34.85 -9.41 -16.71
N ALA A 138 35.80 -8.47 -16.84
CA ALA A 138 35.92 -7.32 -15.95
C ALA A 138 34.72 -6.37 -16.04
N VAL A 139 34.17 -6.14 -17.24
CA VAL A 139 32.95 -5.33 -17.43
C VAL A 139 31.75 -5.98 -16.75
N VAL A 140 31.56 -7.29 -16.98
CA VAL A 140 30.44 -8.04 -16.39
C VAL A 140 30.55 -8.11 -14.88
N VAL A 141 31.73 -8.45 -14.35
CA VAL A 141 31.97 -8.53 -12.90
C VAL A 141 31.80 -7.16 -12.25
N GLY A 142 32.31 -6.08 -12.86
CA GLY A 142 32.12 -4.72 -12.36
C GLY A 142 30.66 -4.29 -12.33
N ALA A 143 29.92 -4.52 -13.41
CA ALA A 143 28.49 -4.22 -13.49
C ALA A 143 27.68 -5.02 -12.47
N VAL A 144 27.96 -6.32 -12.32
CA VAL A 144 27.25 -7.21 -11.39
C VAL A 144 27.57 -6.87 -9.93
N ALA A 145 28.85 -6.66 -9.59
CA ALA A 145 29.28 -6.39 -8.22
C ALA A 145 28.76 -5.04 -7.71
N VAL A 146 28.92 -3.98 -8.51
CA VAL A 146 28.44 -2.64 -8.15
C VAL A 146 26.90 -2.57 -8.25
N GLY A 147 26.30 -3.27 -9.20
CA GLY A 147 24.84 -3.43 -9.28
C GLY A 147 24.26 -4.14 -8.06
N PHE A 148 24.91 -5.20 -7.57
CA PHE A 148 24.49 -5.90 -6.37
C PHE A 148 24.65 -5.04 -5.11
N ALA A 149 25.80 -4.37 -4.95
CA ALA A 149 26.03 -3.44 -3.84
C ALA A 149 25.04 -2.28 -3.86
N GLY A 150 24.81 -1.67 -5.03
CA GLY A 150 23.80 -0.62 -5.21
C GLY A 150 22.38 -1.12 -4.94
N GLY A 151 22.07 -2.36 -5.33
CA GLY A 151 20.82 -3.03 -5.00
C GLY A 151 20.61 -3.17 -3.49
N LEU A 152 21.63 -3.59 -2.73
CA LEU A 152 21.55 -3.70 -1.26
C LEU A 152 21.39 -2.34 -0.57
N VAL A 153 22.09 -1.30 -1.01
CA VAL A 153 21.90 0.05 -0.48
C VAL A 153 20.48 0.54 -0.81
N GLY A 154 20.03 0.29 -2.04
CA GLY A 154 18.68 0.60 -2.49
C GLY A 154 17.58 -0.11 -1.72
N THR A 155 17.75 -1.41 -1.39
CA THR A 155 16.80 -2.16 -0.57
C THR A 155 16.71 -1.56 0.82
N MET A 156 17.85 -1.17 1.42
CA MET A 156 17.90 -0.60 2.76
C MET A 156 17.18 0.75 2.83
N ILE A 157 17.41 1.64 1.86
CA ILE A 157 16.70 2.91 1.74
C ILE A 157 15.20 2.67 1.47
N GLY A 158 14.86 1.74 0.58
CA GLY A 158 13.48 1.36 0.28
C GLY A 158 12.75 0.72 1.45
N ALA A 159 13.46 -0.03 2.30
CA ALA A 159 12.95 -0.67 3.49
C ALA A 159 12.58 0.36 4.58
N LEU A 160 13.40 1.40 4.73
CA LEU A 160 13.12 2.55 5.60
C LEU A 160 11.97 3.41 5.03
N SER A 161 11.80 3.44 3.72
CA SER A 161 10.69 4.14 3.05
C SER A 161 9.40 3.32 3.09
N SER A 162 8.65 3.47 4.18
CA SER A 162 7.30 2.92 4.29
C SER A 162 6.24 3.90 3.76
N ARG A 163 5.25 3.39 3.04
CA ARG A 163 4.04 4.14 2.67
C ARG A 163 2.86 3.61 3.48
N ASP A 164 2.08 4.53 4.03
CA ASP A 164 0.81 4.20 4.67
C ASP A 164 -0.13 3.60 3.62
N ALA A 165 -0.60 2.38 3.86
CA ALA A 165 -1.64 1.76 3.05
C ALA A 165 -3.00 2.14 3.62
N TRP A 166 -3.93 2.51 2.74
CA TRP A 166 -5.28 2.89 3.11
C TRP A 166 -6.24 1.92 2.45
N ARG A 167 -7.24 1.46 3.20
CA ARG A 167 -8.34 0.63 2.69
C ARG A 167 -9.62 1.43 2.69
N ASP A 168 -10.40 1.28 1.63
CA ASP A 168 -11.75 1.84 1.58
C ASP A 168 -12.61 1.16 2.66
N VAL A 169 -13.31 1.99 3.41
CA VAL A 169 -14.24 1.58 4.46
C VAL A 169 -15.63 1.64 3.84
N PRO A 170 -16.36 0.51 3.75
CA PRO A 170 -17.70 0.51 3.19
C PRO A 170 -18.62 1.32 4.11
N LEU A 171 -18.95 2.53 3.68
CA LEU A 171 -20.04 3.31 4.25
C LEU A 171 -21.31 2.63 3.78
N GLY A 172 -22.01 1.91 4.66
CA GLY A 172 -23.21 1.16 4.30
C GLY A 172 -24.25 2.07 3.63
N ARG A 173 -24.30 2.03 2.29
CA ARG A 173 -25.33 2.70 1.47
C ARG A 173 -26.58 1.84 1.30
N ALA A 174 -26.47 0.55 1.60
CA ALA A 174 -27.57 -0.41 1.57
C ALA A 174 -27.68 -1.09 2.94
N ARG A 175 -28.88 -1.09 3.53
CA ARG A 175 -29.20 -1.98 4.65
C ARG A 175 -29.95 -3.18 4.08
N VAL A 176 -29.42 -4.37 4.33
CA VAL A 176 -30.11 -5.63 4.04
C VAL A 176 -30.67 -6.13 5.36
N ALA A 177 -31.98 -6.32 5.44
CA ALA A 177 -32.65 -6.89 6.59
C ALA A 177 -33.41 -8.15 6.15
N VAL A 178 -33.35 -9.20 6.96
CA VAL A 178 -34.15 -10.40 6.77
C VAL A 178 -35.25 -10.40 7.81
N HIS A 179 -36.50 -10.44 7.38
CA HIS A 179 -37.65 -10.46 8.26
C HIS A 179 -38.40 -11.80 8.10
N PRO A 180 -38.71 -12.50 9.20
CA PRO A 180 -39.61 -13.65 9.13
C PRO A 180 -41.01 -13.17 8.74
N THR A 181 -41.63 -13.91 7.83
CA THR A 181 -43.00 -13.73 7.32
C THR A 181 -43.77 -15.04 7.50
N PRO A 182 -45.11 -15.02 7.56
CA PRO A 182 -45.92 -16.23 7.72
C PRO A 182 -45.60 -17.34 6.71
N ASP A 183 -45.14 -16.98 5.51
CA ASP A 183 -44.82 -17.90 4.41
C ASP A 183 -43.30 -18.15 4.22
N GLY A 184 -42.42 -17.67 5.10
CA GLY A 184 -40.96 -17.87 5.00
C GLY A 184 -40.11 -16.69 5.44
N PHE A 185 -38.99 -16.43 4.75
CA PHE A 185 -38.11 -15.28 5.03
C PHE A 185 -38.17 -14.27 3.89
N ALA A 186 -38.41 -13.00 4.22
CA ALA A 186 -38.34 -11.89 3.29
C ALA A 186 -36.99 -11.18 3.38
N LEU A 187 -36.38 -10.88 2.24
CA LEU A 187 -35.16 -10.08 2.14
C LEU A 187 -35.52 -8.64 1.74
N GLY A 188 -35.37 -7.70 2.67
CA GLY A 188 -35.54 -6.27 2.43
C GLY A 188 -34.20 -5.62 2.11
N VAL A 189 -34.10 -4.94 0.97
CA VAL A 189 -32.94 -4.12 0.64
C VAL A 189 -33.38 -2.65 0.61
N ALA A 190 -32.86 -1.86 1.53
CA ALA A 190 -33.11 -0.43 1.58
C ALA A 190 -31.91 0.33 1.02
N PHE A 191 -32.11 1.02 -0.10
CA PHE A 191 -31.17 2.01 -0.62
C PHE A 191 -31.61 3.39 -0.17
N ARG A 192 -30.66 4.20 0.31
CA ARG A 192 -30.90 5.61 0.60
C ARG A 192 -30.05 6.43 -0.37
N PHE A 193 -30.72 7.11 -1.29
CA PHE A 193 -30.12 8.00 -2.29
C PHE A 193 -29.91 9.38 -1.66
#